data_AF-A0A924L1B2-F1
#
_entry.id   AF-A0A924L1B2-F1
#
_cell.length_a   1.000
_cell.length_b   1.000
_cell.length_c   1.000
_cell.angle_alpha   90.00
_cell.angle_beta   90.00
_cell.angle_gamma   90.00
#
_symmetry.space_group_name_H-M   'P 1'
#
loop_
_entity.id
_entity.type
_entity.pdbx_description
1 polymer ?
#
loop_
_entity_poly.entity_id
_entity_poly.type
_entity_poly.pdbx_seq_one_letter_code
_entity_poly.pdbx_strand_id
1 'polypeptide(L)'
;MDKLSVKNSIVINAPATTAWDVLVNPEQTKKYMFGCETVSDWNVGSALIWRTNYEGKEKVFVKGIIVGLQASKLLKYTVIHPYSAMPDIPENYLNVTYELAGAEGQIKLTVTQDGFENA
;
A
#
# COMPACT_ATOMS: atom_id res chain seq x y z
N MET A 1 14.25 17.98 13.36
CA MET A 1 14.72 16.92 12.45
C MET A 1 13.66 16.76 11.40
N ASP A 2 14.02 16.88 10.13
CA ASP A 2 13.09 16.61 9.03
C ASP A 2 12.80 15.11 8.96
N LYS A 3 11.54 14.77 8.71
CA LYS A 3 11.08 13.38 8.59
C LYS A 3 11.73 12.73 7.37
N LEU A 4 12.34 11.57 7.55
CA LEU A 4 12.92 10.81 6.43
C LEU A 4 11.77 10.27 5.59
N SER A 5 11.76 10.62 4.30
CA SER A 5 10.76 10.15 3.36
C SER A 5 11.34 10.00 1.96
N VAL A 6 10.78 9.05 1.22
CA VAL A 6 11.05 8.84 -0.21
C VAL A 6 9.74 9.09 -0.94
N LYS A 7 9.79 9.92 -1.99
CA LYS A 7 8.63 10.27 -2.79
C LYS A 7 8.96 10.14 -4.27
N ASN A 8 8.10 9.44 -5.01
CA ASN A 8 8.21 9.35 -6.46
C ASN A 8 6.83 9.52 -7.12
N SER A 9 6.82 9.95 -8.38
CA SER A 9 5.58 10.12 -9.14
C SER A 9 5.73 9.65 -10.58
N ILE A 10 4.65 9.10 -11.13
CA ILE A 10 4.54 8.74 -12.55
C ILE A 10 3.21 9.23 -13.11
N VAL A 11 3.17 9.47 -14.42
CA VAL A 11 1.94 9.76 -15.17
C VAL A 11 1.47 8.47 -15.83
N ILE A 12 0.17 8.17 -15.68
CA ILE A 12 -0.48 6.97 -16.22
C ILE A 12 -1.65 7.43 -17.08
N ASN A 13 -1.69 6.98 -18.34
CA ASN A 13 -2.79 7.25 -19.26
C ASN A 13 -3.95 6.30 -18.99
N ALA A 14 -4.65 6.51 -17.88
CA ALA A 14 -5.85 5.77 -17.48
C ALA A 14 -6.74 6.64 -16.58
N PRO A 15 -8.05 6.34 -16.48
CA PRO A 15 -8.92 6.92 -15.47
C PRO A 15 -8.47 6.57 -14.04
N ALA A 16 -8.73 7.48 -13.09
CA ALA A 16 -8.40 7.27 -11.67
C ALA A 16 -9.06 6.02 -11.08
N THR A 17 -10.27 5.69 -11.50
CA THR A 17 -11.01 4.50 -11.06
C THR A 17 -10.32 3.21 -11.48
N THR A 18 -9.78 3.14 -12.70
CA THR A 18 -9.03 1.98 -13.19
C THR A 18 -7.72 1.82 -12.43
N ALA A 19 -6.96 2.91 -12.26
CA ALA A 19 -5.73 2.86 -11.47
C ALA A 19 -6.01 2.49 -10.01
N TRP A 20 -7.12 2.97 -9.44
CA TRP A 20 -7.55 2.62 -8.10
C TRP A 20 -7.87 1.14 -7.95
N ASP A 21 -8.66 0.56 -8.87
CA ASP A 21 -8.94 -0.88 -8.89
C ASP A 21 -7.65 -1.70 -8.90
N VAL A 22 -6.65 -1.30 -9.70
CA VAL A 22 -5.35 -1.98 -9.74
C VAL A 22 -4.62 -1.96 -8.39
N LEU A 23 -4.83 -0.93 -7.57
CA LEU A 23 -4.20 -0.81 -6.25
C LEU A 23 -4.92 -1.59 -5.15
N VAL A 24 -6.25 -1.74 -5.24
CA VAL A 24 -7.07 -2.31 -4.15
C VAL A 24 -7.72 -3.65 -4.47
N ASN A 25 -7.62 -4.13 -5.72
CA ASN A 25 -8.20 -5.40 -6.12
C ASN A 25 -7.15 -6.53 -5.96
N PRO A 26 -7.45 -7.58 -5.15
CA PRO A 26 -6.59 -8.76 -4.98
C PRO A 26 -6.16 -9.40 -6.32
N GLU A 27 -7.06 -9.47 -7.30
CA GLU A 27 -6.78 -10.08 -8.60
C GLU A 27 -5.83 -9.24 -9.45
N GLN A 28 -5.83 -7.93 -9.26
CA GLN A 28 -4.92 -7.02 -9.98
C GLN A 28 -3.55 -6.95 -9.30
N THR A 29 -3.53 -6.79 -7.97
CA THR A 29 -2.28 -6.72 -7.18
C THR A 29 -1.38 -7.94 -7.42
N LYS A 30 -1.97 -9.14 -7.52
CA LYS A 30 -1.25 -10.37 -7.90
C LYS A 30 -0.42 -10.26 -9.18
N LYS A 31 -0.87 -9.49 -10.17
CA LYS A 31 -0.23 -9.40 -11.48
C LYS A 31 1.11 -8.67 -11.46
N TYR A 32 1.28 -7.70 -10.55
CA TYR A 32 2.49 -6.87 -10.49
C TYR A 32 3.24 -6.92 -9.15
N MET A 33 2.63 -7.46 -8.09
CA MET A 33 3.25 -7.64 -6.77
C MET A 33 3.68 -9.08 -6.53
N PHE A 34 4.35 -9.70 -7.51
CA PHE A 34 4.95 -11.04 -7.39
C PHE A 34 3.94 -12.11 -6.90
N GLY A 35 2.68 -12.05 -7.36
CA GLY A 35 1.62 -12.98 -6.94
C GLY A 35 1.02 -12.70 -5.56
N CYS A 36 1.40 -11.61 -4.88
CA CYS A 36 0.77 -11.20 -3.63
C CYS A 36 -0.57 -10.50 -3.88
N GLU A 37 -1.58 -10.86 -3.11
CA GLU A 37 -2.85 -10.16 -3.02
C GLU A 37 -2.91 -9.28 -1.77
N THR A 38 -3.58 -8.14 -1.92
CA THR A 38 -4.07 -7.34 -0.79
C THR A 38 -5.34 -7.96 -0.21
N VAL A 39 -5.44 -8.03 1.11
CA VAL A 39 -6.64 -8.51 1.82
C VAL A 39 -6.99 -7.50 2.90
N SER A 40 -8.18 -6.91 2.79
CA SER A 40 -8.71 -5.91 3.70
C SER A 40 -10.22 -5.77 3.53
N ASP A 41 -10.90 -5.27 4.56
CA ASP A 41 -12.28 -4.79 4.46
C ASP A 41 -12.38 -3.40 3.81
N TRP A 42 -11.23 -2.77 3.51
CA TRP A 42 -11.12 -1.46 2.86
C TRP A 42 -11.85 -0.34 3.62
N ASN A 43 -11.69 -0.29 4.94
CA ASN A 43 -12.10 0.84 5.78
C ASN A 43 -10.90 1.40 6.54
N VAL A 44 -10.98 2.67 6.94
CA VAL A 44 -10.00 3.25 7.87
C VAL A 44 -10.07 2.48 9.20
N GLY A 45 -8.92 2.04 9.70
CA GLY A 45 -8.79 1.17 10.87
C GLY A 45 -8.76 -0.33 10.53
N SER A 46 -9.12 -0.73 9.30
CA SER A 46 -9.03 -2.14 8.89
C SER A 46 -7.58 -2.59 8.73
N ALA A 47 -7.33 -3.86 9.05
CA ALA A 47 -6.09 -4.51 8.68
C ALA A 47 -5.93 -4.55 7.15
N LEU A 48 -4.71 -4.37 6.67
CA LEU A 48 -4.30 -4.60 5.29
C LEU A 48 -3.15 -5.59 5.30
N ILE A 49 -3.39 -6.73 4.68
CA ILE A 49 -2.45 -7.85 4.63
C ILE A 49 -2.05 -8.07 3.17
N TRP A 50 -0.75 -8.20 2.93
CA TRP A 50 -0.20 -8.66 1.66
C TRP A 50 0.22 -10.11 1.84
N ARG A 51 -0.52 -11.01 1.20
CA ARG A 51 -0.28 -12.45 1.30
C ARG A 51 -0.12 -13.09 -0.08
N THR A 52 0.57 -14.21 -0.11
CA THR A 52 0.61 -15.09 -1.29
C THR A 52 0.32 -16.52 -0.89
N ASN A 53 -0.06 -17.34 -1.86
CA ASN A 53 -0.01 -18.79 -1.73
C ASN A 53 1.32 -19.28 -2.32
N TYR A 54 2.20 -19.79 -1.45
CA TYR A 54 3.47 -20.38 -1.84
C TYR A 54 3.45 -21.87 -1.49
N GLU A 55 3.51 -22.73 -2.52
CA GLU A 55 3.50 -24.20 -2.36
C GLU A 55 2.31 -24.72 -1.54
N GLY A 56 1.12 -24.13 -1.73
CA GLY A 56 -0.09 -24.51 -1.00
C GLY A 56 -0.17 -23.94 0.42
N LYS A 57 0.83 -23.19 0.88
CA LYS A 57 0.83 -22.52 2.19
C LYS A 57 0.64 -21.02 2.02
N GLU A 58 -0.28 -20.47 2.80
CA GLU A 58 -0.45 -19.03 2.90
C GLU A 58 0.74 -18.41 3.64
N LYS A 59 1.32 -17.36 3.06
CA LYS A 59 2.36 -16.56 3.71
C LYS A 59 1.99 -15.09 3.62
N VAL A 60 2.12 -14.39 4.74
CA VAL A 60 1.99 -12.94 4.84
C VAL A 60 3.39 -12.32 4.79
N PHE A 61 3.62 -11.42 3.83
CA PHE A 61 4.90 -10.73 3.70
C PHE A 61 4.87 -9.32 4.26
N VAL A 62 3.70 -8.68 4.23
CA VAL A 62 3.49 -7.36 4.80
C VAL A 62 2.15 -7.34 5.49
N LYS A 63 2.11 -6.74 6.67
CA LYS A 63 0.86 -6.42 7.36
C LYS A 63 0.87 -4.97 7.84
N GLY A 64 -0.31 -4.43 8.04
CA GLY A 64 -0.52 -3.15 8.70
C GLY A 64 -1.97 -2.76 8.71
N ILE A 65 -2.24 -1.46 8.80
CA ILE A 65 -3.57 -0.88 9.02
C ILE A 65 -3.79 0.26 8.03
N ILE A 66 -4.99 0.35 7.46
CA ILE A 66 -5.39 1.50 6.66
C ILE A 66 -5.64 2.69 7.60
N VAL A 67 -4.88 3.77 7.42
CA VAL A 67 -4.99 4.99 8.24
C VAL A 67 -5.64 6.15 7.49
N GLY A 68 -5.79 6.03 6.17
CA GLY A 68 -6.52 6.99 5.35
C GLY A 68 -7.01 6.36 4.06
N LEU A 69 -8.25 6.63 3.69
CA LEU A 69 -8.87 6.07 2.50
C LEU A 69 -9.85 7.07 1.89
N GLN A 70 -9.63 7.42 0.62
CA GLN A 70 -10.56 8.15 -0.21
C GLN A 70 -10.53 7.51 -1.60
N ALA A 71 -11.65 6.88 -1.99
CA ALA A 71 -11.75 6.14 -3.24
C ALA A 71 -11.25 6.98 -4.43
N SER A 72 -10.41 6.37 -5.27
CA SER A 72 -9.79 6.97 -6.46
C SER A 72 -8.91 8.21 -6.22
N LYS A 73 -8.52 8.49 -4.96
CA LYS A 73 -7.74 9.69 -4.61
C LYS A 73 -6.59 9.42 -3.65
N LEU A 74 -6.84 8.70 -2.56
CA LEU A 74 -5.88 8.55 -1.47
C LEU A 74 -6.01 7.18 -0.82
N LEU A 75 -4.91 6.43 -0.77
CA LEU A 75 -4.77 5.26 0.10
C LEU A 75 -3.53 5.47 0.97
N LYS A 76 -3.70 5.47 2.29
CA LYS A 76 -2.61 5.54 3.26
C LYS A 76 -2.71 4.39 4.23
N TYR A 77 -1.62 3.65 4.40
CA TYR A 77 -1.58 2.49 5.28
C TYR A 77 -0.20 2.32 5.90
N THR A 78 -0.16 1.62 7.03
CA THR A 78 1.08 1.24 7.68
C THR A 78 1.60 -0.09 7.14
N VAL A 79 2.90 -0.33 7.23
CA VAL A 79 3.53 -1.59 6.81
C VAL A 79 4.62 -2.03 7.80
N ILE A 80 4.64 -3.32 8.09
CA ILE A 80 5.74 -4.01 8.75
C ILE A 80 5.90 -5.41 8.14
N HIS A 81 7.13 -5.93 8.12
CA HIS A 81 7.37 -7.34 7.80
C HIS A 81 7.08 -8.19 9.05
N PRO A 82 6.12 -9.14 9.01
CA PRO A 82 5.66 -9.86 10.19
C PRO A 82 6.71 -10.80 10.81
N TYR A 83 7.76 -11.12 10.05
CA TYR A 83 8.90 -11.93 10.52
C TYR A 83 10.17 -11.10 10.74
N SER A 84 10.05 -9.77 10.85
CA SER A 84 11.20 -8.94 11.22
C SER A 84 11.62 -9.19 12.68
N ALA A 85 12.87 -8.86 13.02
CA ALA A 85 13.35 -8.92 14.40
C ALA A 85 12.82 -7.75 15.27
N MET A 86 12.12 -6.78 14.66
CA MET A 86 11.60 -5.62 15.36
C MET A 86 10.34 -5.99 16.17
N PRO A 87 10.16 -5.41 17.37
CA PRO A 87 8.91 -5.56 18.12
C PRO A 87 7.70 -5.10 17.30
N ASP A 88 6.58 -5.81 17.44
CA ASP A 88 5.32 -5.46 16.77
C ASP A 88 4.59 -4.34 17.53
N ILE A 89 5.12 -3.12 17.44
CA ILE A 89 4.60 -1.91 18.08
C ILE A 89 4.47 -0.79 17.03
N PRO A 90 3.52 0.17 17.20
CA PRO A 90 3.25 1.21 16.21
C PRO A 90 4.48 1.99 15.73
N GLU A 91 5.46 2.20 16.59
CA GLU A 91 6.69 2.96 16.33
C GLU A 91 7.62 2.32 15.29
N ASN A 92 7.44 1.03 15.00
CA ASN A 92 8.24 0.28 14.04
C ASN A 92 7.56 0.12 12.67
N TYR A 93 6.36 0.66 12.51
CA TYR A 93 5.65 0.61 11.24
C TYR A 93 6.05 1.79 10.36
N LEU A 94 6.35 1.50 9.09
CA LEU A 94 6.49 2.52 8.06
C LEU A 94 5.11 2.92 7.55
N ASN A 95 5.00 4.09 6.94
CA ASN A 95 3.78 4.52 6.25
C ASN A 95 4.00 4.49 4.74
N VAL A 96 2.99 4.00 4.02
CA VAL A 96 2.89 4.10 2.56
C VAL A 96 1.67 4.94 2.22
N THR A 97 1.86 5.94 1.36
CA THR A 97 0.80 6.83 0.88
C THR A 97 0.78 6.81 -0.65
N TYR A 98 -0.37 6.44 -1.21
CA TYR A 98 -0.70 6.58 -2.63
C TYR A 98 -1.63 7.76 -2.82
N GLU A 99 -1.23 8.71 -3.65
CA GLU A 99 -2.03 9.86 -4.04
C GLU A 99 -2.27 9.81 -5.55
N LEU A 100 -3.54 9.82 -5.96
CA LEU A 100 -3.96 9.87 -7.35
C LEU A 100 -4.55 11.26 -7.62
N ALA A 101 -3.92 12.01 -8.51
CA ALA A 101 -4.37 13.33 -8.92
C ALA A 101 -4.51 13.40 -10.44
N GLY A 102 -5.61 13.94 -10.96
CA GLY A 102 -5.85 14.05 -12.40
C GLY A 102 -7.32 13.97 -12.77
N ALA A 103 -7.58 13.88 -14.07
CA ALA A 103 -8.92 13.86 -14.67
C ALA A 103 -9.11 12.62 -15.55
N GLU A 104 -10.29 12.48 -16.16
CA GLU A 104 -10.65 11.33 -17.00
C GLU A 104 -9.63 11.14 -18.15
N GLY A 105 -8.93 10.00 -18.13
CA GLY A 105 -8.00 9.57 -19.18
C GLY A 105 -6.51 9.72 -18.83
N GLN A 106 -6.14 10.54 -17.84
CA GLN A 106 -4.76 10.66 -17.39
C GLN A 106 -4.67 11.06 -15.91
N ILE A 107 -3.89 10.30 -15.16
CA ILE A 107 -3.61 10.57 -13.75
C ILE A 107 -2.11 10.64 -13.47
N LYS A 108 -1.77 11.33 -12.39
CA LYS A 108 -0.48 11.26 -11.73
C LYS A 108 -0.63 10.41 -10.48
N LEU A 109 0.04 9.27 -10.43
CA LEU A 109 0.20 8.47 -9.22
C LEU A 109 1.47 8.95 -8.51
N THR A 110 1.32 9.32 -7.23
CA THR A 110 2.43 9.67 -6.36
C THR A 110 2.48 8.66 -5.21
N VAL A 111 3.66 8.09 -5.00
CA VAL A 111 3.91 7.17 -3.90
C VAL A 111 4.90 7.81 -2.96
N THR A 112 4.51 7.92 -1.70
CA THR A 112 5.37 8.40 -0.61
C THR A 112 5.51 7.31 0.43
N GLN A 113 6.74 7.03 0.83
CA GLN A 113 7.05 6.18 1.97
C GLN A 113 7.81 6.98 3.03
N ASP A 114 7.45 6.80 4.29
CA ASP A 114 8.04 7.52 5.42
C ASP A 114 8.04 6.66 6.69
N GLY A 115 8.65 7.15 7.78
CA GLY A 115 8.76 6.41 9.05
C GLY A 115 10.11 5.71 9.24
N PHE A 116 11.12 6.06 8.43
CA PHE A 116 12.43 5.42 8.42
C PHE A 116 13.32 5.77 9.62
N GLU A 117 12.85 6.60 10.54
CA GLU A 117 13.67 7.12 11.65
C GLU A 117 14.17 6.02 12.60
N ASN A 118 13.46 4.88 12.64
CA ASN A 118 13.79 3.72 13.45
C ASN A 118 14.18 2.48 12.61
N ALA A 119 14.33 2.63 11.29
CA ALA A 119 14.56 1.53 10.34
C ALA A 119 16.03 1.10 10.23
#